data_AF-A0A250X707-F1
#
_entry.id   AF-A0A250X707-F1
#
_cell.length_a   1.000
_cell.length_b   1.000
_cell.length_c   1.000
_cell.angle_alpha   90.00
_cell.angle_beta   90.00
_cell.angle_gamma   90.00
#
_symmetry.space_group_name_H-M   'P 1'
#
loop_
_entity.id
_entity.type
_entity.pdbx_description
1 polymer ?
#
loop_
_entity_poly.entity_id
_entity_poly.type
_entity_poly.pdbx_seq_one_letter_code
_entity_poly.pdbx_strand_id
1 'polypeptide(L)'
;MREVFNPATSLPQSLSEVGTSVGVSDLGLNPQRQASSIPMALIDAIPKHQKEGQQVWMYPSEQMFFSAMKRKGWDPRKEDMQAVVSIHNSVNERAWREVMAWEALHANECAMPRLKKFVGRPSDYSPKARILNTLGYALPFDRHDWVVDRCGKEVRYVIDFYNGAPQGSGAPVAMFLDVRPALDSLEAVWDRLTLQMIWMCSGRWRQ
;
A
#
# COMPACT_ATOMS: atom_id res chain seq x y z
N MET A 1 -13.61 16.29 -14.57
CA MET A 1 -13.93 16.15 -13.13
C MET A 1 -12.82 15.29 -12.53
N ARG A 2 -12.09 15.77 -11.52
CA ARG A 2 -10.97 15.02 -10.92
C ARG A 2 -11.56 13.88 -10.07
N GLU A 3 -11.32 12.62 -10.42
CA GLU A 3 -11.72 11.49 -9.57
C GLU A 3 -10.82 11.41 -8.35
N VAL A 4 -11.42 11.31 -7.16
CA VAL A 4 -10.72 11.29 -5.87
C VAL A 4 -10.67 9.85 -5.35
N PHE A 5 -9.50 9.39 -4.89
CA PHE A 5 -9.39 8.10 -4.24
C PHE A 5 -9.79 8.15 -2.76
N ASN A 6 -10.44 7.08 -2.30
CA ASN A 6 -10.86 6.93 -0.93
C ASN A 6 -9.69 6.44 -0.04
N PRO A 7 -9.34 7.17 1.03
CA PRO A 7 -8.27 6.80 1.97
C PRO A 7 -8.45 5.43 2.62
N ALA A 8 -9.69 4.99 2.81
CA ALA A 8 -9.98 3.77 3.56
C ALA A 8 -9.86 2.50 2.73
N THR A 9 -9.92 2.62 1.40
CA THR A 9 -10.02 1.49 0.47
C THR A 9 -9.02 1.57 -0.68
N SER A 10 -8.38 2.72 -0.89
CA SER A 10 -7.53 3.00 -2.05
C SER A 10 -8.26 2.84 -3.40
N LEU A 11 -9.55 3.20 -3.46
CA LEU A 11 -10.40 3.08 -4.66
C LEU A 11 -10.88 4.44 -5.20
N PRO A 12 -11.11 4.58 -6.52
CA PRO A 12 -11.73 5.78 -7.09
C PRO A 12 -13.20 5.92 -6.68
N GLN A 13 -13.63 7.14 -6.36
CA GLN A 13 -15.00 7.46 -5.89
C GLN A 13 -16.12 7.08 -6.87
N SER A 14 -15.86 7.05 -8.18
CA SER A 14 -16.88 6.72 -9.19
C SER A 14 -17.40 5.28 -9.09
N LEU A 15 -16.64 4.38 -8.45
CA LEU A 15 -17.09 3.01 -8.15
C LEU A 15 -17.98 2.93 -6.90
N SER A 16 -18.20 4.03 -6.17
CA SER A 16 -18.95 4.03 -4.90
C SER A 16 -20.40 4.47 -4.99
N GLU A 17 -20.91 4.95 -6.14
CA GLU A 17 -22.18 5.71 -6.21
C GLU A 17 -23.39 4.99 -6.85
N VAL A 18 -23.47 3.65 -6.88
CA VAL A 18 -24.72 2.98 -7.30
C VAL A 18 -25.12 1.93 -6.26
N GLY A 19 -26.14 2.20 -5.45
CA GLY A 19 -26.52 1.33 -4.33
C GLY A 19 -27.45 0.17 -4.71
N THR A 20 -27.44 -0.91 -3.91
CA THR A 20 -28.63 -1.49 -3.25
C THR A 20 -28.19 -2.53 -2.18
N SER A 21 -28.89 -2.60 -1.04
CA SER A 21 -28.57 -3.43 0.13
C SER A 21 -29.23 -4.82 0.13
N VAL A 22 -28.47 -5.91 0.35
CA VAL A 22 -29.00 -7.26 0.65
C VAL A 22 -28.11 -7.97 1.70
N GLY A 23 -28.76 -8.75 2.59
CA GLY A 23 -28.21 -9.44 3.76
C GLY A 23 -27.06 -10.44 3.54
N VAL A 24 -26.44 -10.84 4.66
CA VAL A 24 -25.01 -11.21 4.78
C VAL A 24 -24.68 -12.71 4.64
N SER A 25 -25.64 -13.61 4.41
CA SER A 25 -25.35 -15.07 4.45
C SER A 25 -25.32 -15.81 3.11
N ASP A 26 -25.44 -15.13 1.98
CA ASP A 26 -25.12 -15.67 0.65
C ASP A 26 -24.72 -14.50 -0.27
N LEU A 27 -23.49 -14.00 -0.07
CA LEU A 27 -23.09 -12.73 -0.68
C LEU A 27 -22.74 -12.86 -2.16
N GLY A 28 -22.63 -14.07 -2.73
CA GLY A 28 -22.13 -14.28 -4.10
C GLY A 28 -20.69 -13.79 -4.32
N LEU A 29 -19.97 -13.45 -3.24
CA LEU A 29 -18.61 -12.94 -3.24
C LEU A 29 -17.61 -14.09 -3.06
N ASN A 30 -16.49 -14.02 -3.78
CA ASN A 30 -15.45 -15.04 -3.73
C ASN A 30 -14.83 -15.13 -2.31
N PRO A 31 -14.93 -16.28 -1.60
CA PRO A 31 -14.33 -16.44 -0.29
C PRO A 31 -12.84 -16.81 -0.34
N GLN A 32 -12.31 -17.22 -1.50
CA GLN A 32 -10.93 -17.64 -1.66
C GLN A 32 -9.97 -16.45 -1.52
N ARG A 33 -8.86 -16.71 -0.83
CA ARG A 33 -7.79 -15.75 -0.59
C ARG A 33 -6.62 -16.02 -1.51
N GLN A 34 -5.89 -14.96 -1.84
CA GLN A 34 -4.73 -15.02 -2.70
C GLN A 34 -3.43 -14.87 -1.89
N ALA A 35 -2.41 -15.66 -2.24
CA ALA A 35 -1.07 -15.49 -1.70
C ALA A 35 -0.38 -14.29 -2.37
N SER A 36 0.28 -13.45 -1.56
CA SER A 36 1.13 -12.36 -2.05
C SER A 36 2.50 -12.87 -2.49
N SER A 37 3.27 -12.01 -3.17
CA SER A 37 4.72 -12.25 -3.36
C SER A 37 5.55 -11.83 -2.15
N ILE A 38 4.92 -11.22 -1.14
CA ILE A 38 5.58 -10.54 -0.02
C ILE A 38 5.93 -11.57 1.06
N PRO A 39 7.22 -11.82 1.34
CA PRO A 39 7.63 -12.73 2.40
C PRO A 39 7.17 -12.24 3.77
N MET A 40 6.68 -13.15 4.60
CA MET A 40 6.24 -12.85 5.96
C MET A 40 7.37 -13.10 6.95
N ALA A 41 7.68 -12.09 7.78
CA ALA A 41 8.65 -12.24 8.86
C ALA A 41 8.05 -13.08 10.00
N LEU A 42 8.92 -13.57 10.89
CA LEU A 42 8.46 -14.16 12.15
C LEU A 42 7.92 -13.03 13.04
N ILE A 43 6.67 -13.18 13.48
CA ILE A 43 5.97 -12.21 14.32
C ILE A 43 5.32 -12.90 15.51
N ASP A 44 5.48 -12.32 16.69
CA ASP A 44 4.94 -12.89 17.93
C ASP A 44 3.40 -12.79 17.97
N ALA A 45 2.84 -11.72 17.39
CA ALA A 45 1.41 -11.45 17.36
C ALA A 45 0.87 -11.52 15.93
N ILE A 46 0.64 -12.74 15.45
CA ILE A 46 0.08 -13.00 14.12
C ILE A 46 -1.37 -12.49 14.05
N PRO A 47 -1.75 -11.67 13.05
CA PRO A 47 -3.14 -11.28 12.87
C PRO A 47 -4.05 -12.50 12.70
N LYS A 48 -5.26 -12.49 13.27
CA LYS A 48 -6.20 -13.63 13.26
C LYS A 48 -6.49 -14.25 11.89
N HIS A 49 -6.32 -13.47 10.83
CA HIS A 49 -6.54 -13.90 9.45
C HIS A 49 -5.25 -14.43 8.78
N GLN A 50 -4.12 -14.49 9.47
CA GLN A 50 -2.89 -15.13 9.00
C GLN A 50 -2.63 -16.40 9.82
N LYS A 51 -1.80 -17.29 9.28
CA LYS A 51 -1.45 -18.57 9.94
C LYS A 51 0.02 -18.57 10.35
N GLU A 52 0.30 -19.22 11.47
CA GLU A 52 1.68 -19.49 11.89
C GLU A 52 2.41 -20.40 10.89
N GLY A 53 3.71 -20.17 10.70
CA GLY A 53 4.54 -20.92 9.75
C GLY A 53 4.32 -20.58 8.27
N GLN A 54 3.45 -19.63 7.94
CA GLN A 54 3.21 -19.18 6.57
C GLN A 54 4.43 -18.42 6.02
N GLN A 55 4.81 -18.66 4.77
CA GLN A 55 6.02 -18.07 4.19
C GLN A 55 5.80 -16.66 3.61
N VAL A 56 4.59 -16.38 3.13
CA VAL A 56 4.20 -15.11 2.50
C VAL A 56 2.94 -14.57 3.14
N TRP A 57 2.58 -13.31 2.93
CA TRP A 57 1.30 -12.77 3.41
C TRP A 57 0.13 -13.27 2.54
N MET A 58 -1.03 -13.56 3.14
CA MET A 58 -2.27 -13.83 2.39
C MET A 58 -3.15 -12.58 2.34
N TYR A 59 -3.57 -12.16 1.15
CA TYR A 59 -4.53 -11.07 0.98
C TYR A 59 -5.94 -11.44 1.47
N PRO A 60 -6.77 -10.47 1.89
CA PRO A 60 -8.18 -10.72 2.20
C PRO A 60 -8.94 -11.17 0.94
N SER A 61 -9.95 -12.03 1.10
CA SER A 61 -10.87 -12.36 0.02
C SER A 61 -11.90 -11.25 -0.19
N GLU A 62 -12.64 -11.29 -1.30
CA GLU A 62 -13.73 -10.34 -1.58
C GLU A 62 -14.75 -10.28 -0.43
N GLN A 63 -15.15 -11.45 0.07
CA GLN A 63 -16.08 -11.54 1.19
C GLN A 63 -15.51 -10.89 2.46
N MET A 64 -14.24 -11.12 2.77
CA MET A 64 -13.57 -10.51 3.93
C MET A 64 -13.49 -8.99 3.78
N PHE A 65 -13.13 -8.52 2.59
CA PHE A 65 -12.98 -7.09 2.29
C PHE A 65 -14.32 -6.36 2.38
N PHE A 66 -15.34 -6.88 1.69
CA PHE A 66 -16.72 -6.38 1.74
C PHE A 66 -17.24 -6.30 3.18
N SER A 67 -17.07 -7.38 3.96
CA SER A 67 -17.50 -7.41 5.36
C SER A 67 -16.75 -6.39 6.22
N ALA A 68 -15.45 -6.18 5.96
CA ALA A 68 -14.67 -5.17 6.67
C ALA A 68 -15.11 -3.75 6.34
N MET A 69 -15.43 -3.46 5.08
CA MET A 69 -15.97 -2.17 4.66
C MET A 69 -17.34 -1.90 5.29
N LYS A 70 -18.26 -2.86 5.27
CA LYS A 70 -19.57 -2.76 5.93
C LYS A 70 -19.44 -2.48 7.44
N ARG A 71 -18.55 -3.19 8.14
CA ARG A 71 -18.29 -2.92 9.58
C ARG A 71 -17.77 -1.51 9.85
N LYS A 72 -17.07 -0.90 8.89
CA LYS A 72 -16.57 0.47 8.96
C LYS A 72 -17.63 1.51 8.56
N GLY A 73 -18.88 1.10 8.34
CA GLY A 73 -20.00 2.00 8.01
C GLY A 73 -20.11 2.36 6.53
N TRP A 74 -19.36 1.69 5.64
CA TRP A 74 -19.42 1.92 4.21
C TRP A 74 -20.53 1.10 3.56
N ASP A 75 -21.02 1.55 2.40
CA ASP A 75 -21.97 0.83 1.56
C ASP A 75 -21.31 0.31 0.26
N PRO A 76 -20.39 -0.67 0.33
CA PRO A 76 -19.80 -1.26 -0.87
C PRO A 76 -20.85 -2.00 -1.70
N ARG A 77 -20.70 -1.90 -3.03
CA ARG A 77 -21.32 -2.81 -4.00
C ARG A 77 -20.59 -4.13 -4.05
N LYS A 78 -21.32 -5.23 -4.21
CA LYS A 78 -20.72 -6.57 -4.31
C LYS A 78 -20.02 -6.76 -5.64
N GLU A 79 -20.63 -6.21 -6.70
CA GLU A 79 -20.23 -6.35 -8.09
C GLU A 79 -18.84 -5.75 -8.34
N ASP A 80 -18.45 -4.76 -7.53
CA ASP A 80 -17.13 -4.12 -7.64
C ASP A 80 -16.03 -4.88 -6.89
N MET A 81 -16.37 -5.79 -5.98
CA MET A 81 -15.40 -6.35 -5.02
C MET A 81 -14.24 -7.06 -5.70
N GLN A 82 -14.48 -7.72 -6.82
CA GLN A 82 -13.42 -8.35 -7.61
C GLN A 82 -12.38 -7.31 -8.08
N ALA A 83 -12.84 -6.22 -8.69
CA ALA A 83 -11.96 -5.16 -9.19
C ALA A 83 -11.25 -4.45 -8.03
N VAL A 84 -11.99 -4.17 -6.95
CA VAL A 84 -11.48 -3.52 -5.73
C VAL A 84 -10.33 -4.29 -5.11
N VAL A 85 -10.54 -5.59 -4.86
CA VAL A 85 -9.53 -6.45 -4.25
C VAL A 85 -8.33 -6.63 -5.18
N SER A 86 -8.58 -6.79 -6.49
CA SER A 86 -7.50 -6.89 -7.49
C SER A 86 -6.61 -5.64 -7.51
N ILE A 87 -7.21 -4.45 -7.48
CA ILE A 87 -6.47 -3.18 -7.42
C ILE A 87 -5.67 -3.09 -6.12
N HIS A 88 -6.29 -3.39 -4.97
CA HIS A 88 -5.60 -3.39 -3.68
C HIS A 88 -4.38 -4.32 -3.67
N ASN A 89 -4.55 -5.57 -4.14
CA ASN A 89 -3.47 -6.53 -4.20
C ASN A 89 -2.34 -6.00 -5.09
N SER A 90 -2.68 -5.48 -6.27
CA SER A 90 -1.72 -4.91 -7.22
C SER A 90 -0.94 -3.71 -6.64
N VAL A 91 -1.62 -2.85 -5.88
CA VAL A 91 -1.01 -1.70 -5.21
C VAL A 91 -0.03 -2.15 -4.13
N ASN A 92 -0.38 -3.16 -3.33
CA ASN A 92 0.53 -3.75 -2.33
C ASN A 92 1.76 -4.37 -2.97
N GLU A 93 1.60 -5.12 -4.07
CA GLU A 93 2.71 -5.72 -4.79
C GLU A 93 3.64 -4.64 -5.40
N ARG A 94 3.07 -3.53 -5.86
CA ARG A 94 3.87 -2.38 -6.32
C ARG A 94 4.61 -1.71 -5.16
N ALA A 95 3.95 -1.49 -4.03
CA ALA A 95 4.57 -0.93 -2.83
C ALA A 95 5.75 -1.80 -2.36
N TRP A 96 5.58 -3.12 -2.36
CA TRP A 96 6.66 -4.05 -2.03
C TRP A 96 7.84 -3.98 -2.99
N ARG A 97 7.60 -3.90 -4.30
CA ARG A 97 8.68 -3.71 -5.29
C ARG A 97 9.47 -2.43 -5.05
N GLU A 98 8.80 -1.35 -4.69
CA GLU A 98 9.48 -0.10 -4.36
C GLU A 98 10.31 -0.23 -3.07
N VAL A 99 9.79 -0.89 -2.03
CA VAL A 99 10.56 -1.22 -0.82
C VAL A 99 11.81 -2.05 -1.18
N MET A 100 11.66 -3.07 -2.02
CA MET A 100 12.80 -3.89 -2.46
C MET A 100 13.83 -3.10 -3.27
N ALA A 101 13.42 -2.06 -4.01
CA ALA A 101 14.36 -1.17 -4.70
C ALA A 101 15.23 -0.37 -3.71
N TRP A 102 14.70 -0.04 -2.53
CA TRP A 102 15.49 0.54 -1.43
C TRP A 102 16.39 -0.51 -0.76
N GLU A 103 15.86 -1.69 -0.47
CA GLU A 103 16.62 -2.79 0.14
C GLU A 103 17.77 -3.29 -0.75
N ALA A 104 17.75 -2.99 -2.05
CA ALA A 104 18.87 -3.28 -2.96
C ALA A 104 20.19 -2.61 -2.54
N LEU A 105 20.14 -1.48 -1.82
CA LEU A 105 21.35 -0.86 -1.23
C LEU A 105 22.02 -1.74 -0.17
N HIS A 106 21.25 -2.66 0.42
CA HIS A 106 21.66 -3.54 1.52
C HIS A 106 21.62 -5.01 1.13
N ALA A 107 21.71 -5.32 -0.17
CA ALA A 107 21.68 -6.69 -0.68
C ALA A 107 22.83 -7.56 -0.14
N ASN A 108 23.95 -6.93 0.25
CA ASN A 108 25.08 -7.56 0.92
C ASN A 108 24.84 -7.87 2.41
N GLU A 109 23.93 -7.14 3.06
CA GLU A 109 23.56 -7.35 4.46
C GLU A 109 22.49 -8.43 4.61
N CYS A 110 21.50 -8.45 3.70
CA CYS A 110 20.38 -9.37 3.78
C CYS A 110 19.84 -9.73 2.39
N ALA A 111 19.93 -11.01 2.05
CA ALA A 111 19.44 -11.52 0.77
C ALA A 111 17.91 -11.68 0.72
N MET A 112 17.24 -11.80 1.88
CA MET A 112 15.80 -12.04 1.96
C MET A 112 15.11 -11.16 3.02
N PRO A 113 14.94 -9.86 2.76
CA PRO A 113 14.11 -9.00 3.59
C PRO A 113 12.66 -9.51 3.65
N ARG A 114 12.01 -9.38 4.81
CA ARG A 114 10.63 -9.87 5.02
C ARG A 114 9.74 -8.80 5.61
N LEU A 115 8.49 -8.71 5.19
CA LEU A 115 7.53 -7.78 5.79
C LEU A 115 7.09 -8.29 7.15
N LYS A 116 7.34 -7.50 8.20
CA LYS A 116 6.99 -7.81 9.59
C LYS A 116 5.60 -7.31 9.96
N LYS A 117 5.31 -6.04 9.68
CA LYS A 117 3.99 -5.44 9.94
C LYS A 117 3.75 -4.24 9.05
N PHE A 118 2.49 -3.88 8.88
CA PHE A 118 2.06 -2.67 8.20
C PHE A 118 0.96 -1.98 9.01
N VAL A 119 0.97 -0.65 9.02
CA VAL A 119 0.02 0.16 9.78
C VAL A 119 -0.48 1.32 8.90
N GLY A 120 -1.80 1.40 8.71
CA GLY A 120 -2.43 2.54 8.05
C GLY A 120 -2.44 3.77 8.96
N ARG A 121 -2.12 4.93 8.40
CA ARG A 121 -1.98 6.23 9.06
C ARG A 121 -2.62 7.36 8.23
N PRO A 122 -3.90 7.24 7.84
CA PRO A 122 -4.51 8.12 6.83
C PRO A 122 -4.53 9.62 7.21
N SER A 123 -4.53 9.95 8.51
CA SER A 123 -4.57 11.35 9.00
C SER A 123 -3.21 11.88 9.46
N ASP A 124 -2.15 11.08 9.41
CA ASP A 124 -0.82 11.46 9.92
C ASP A 124 0.09 11.79 8.74
N TYR A 125 -0.02 12.99 8.18
CA TYR A 125 0.81 13.38 7.04
C TYR A 125 2.30 13.41 7.38
N SER A 126 3.12 12.82 6.50
CA SER A 126 4.56 12.81 6.64
C SER A 126 5.16 14.23 6.60
N PRO A 127 6.31 14.49 7.25
CA PRO A 127 6.96 15.81 7.19
C PRO A 127 7.21 16.29 5.75
N LYS A 128 7.60 15.38 4.86
CA LYS A 128 7.78 15.66 3.42
C LYS A 128 6.47 16.14 2.78
N ALA A 129 5.37 15.42 3.01
CA ALA A 129 4.06 15.78 2.47
C ALA A 129 3.60 17.16 2.98
N ARG A 130 3.82 17.48 4.26
CA ARG A 130 3.48 18.79 4.83
C ARG A 130 4.26 19.92 4.16
N ILE A 131 5.59 19.76 4.00
CA ILE A 131 6.44 20.75 3.33
C ILE A 131 6.02 20.94 1.86
N LEU A 132 5.83 19.84 1.11
CA LEU A 132 5.38 19.93 -0.27
C LEU A 132 3.99 20.60 -0.38
N ASN A 133 3.09 20.34 0.57
CA ASN A 133 1.80 20.99 0.58
C ASN A 133 1.88 22.51 0.81
N THR A 134 2.80 22.97 1.67
CA THR A 134 3.07 24.41 1.81
C THR A 134 3.60 25.07 0.53
N LEU A 135 4.16 24.27 -0.39
CA LEU A 135 4.62 24.70 -1.72
C LEU A 135 3.55 24.50 -2.83
N GLY A 136 2.31 24.15 -2.46
CA GLY A 136 1.19 24.03 -3.39
C GLY A 136 0.97 22.63 -3.96
N TYR A 137 1.72 21.62 -3.55
CA TYR A 137 1.48 20.23 -3.96
C TYR A 137 0.30 19.61 -3.19
N ALA A 138 -0.36 18.63 -3.80
CA ALA A 138 -1.45 17.90 -3.16
C ALA A 138 -0.93 17.03 -2.00
N LEU A 139 -1.71 16.93 -0.93
CA LEU A 139 -1.46 15.96 0.15
C LEU A 139 -1.76 14.53 -0.34
N PRO A 140 -1.09 13.51 0.22
CA PRO A 140 -1.45 12.14 -0.04
C PRO A 140 -2.85 11.85 0.51
N PHE A 141 -3.62 11.04 -0.21
CA PHE A 141 -4.96 10.65 0.25
C PHE A 141 -4.88 9.54 1.31
N ASP A 142 -3.77 8.81 1.37
CA ASP A 142 -3.52 7.78 2.37
C ASP A 142 -2.02 7.66 2.66
N ARG A 143 -1.68 7.16 3.85
CA ARG A 143 -0.30 6.88 4.27
C ARG A 143 -0.25 5.55 5.00
N HIS A 144 0.77 4.76 4.68
CA HIS A 144 1.08 3.53 5.40
C HIS A 144 2.52 3.54 5.90
N ASP A 145 2.72 2.97 7.08
CA ASP A 145 4.04 2.65 7.60
C ASP A 145 4.24 1.14 7.56
N TRP A 146 5.25 0.68 6.83
CA TRP A 146 5.63 -0.73 6.75
C TRP A 146 6.89 -0.95 7.57
N VAL A 147 6.99 -2.07 8.27
CA VAL A 147 8.21 -2.46 8.98
C VAL A 147 8.71 -3.75 8.36
N VAL A 148 9.92 -3.66 7.82
CA VAL A 148 10.64 -4.76 7.18
C VAL A 148 11.64 -5.31 8.20
N ASP A 149 11.66 -6.62 8.34
CA ASP A 149 12.72 -7.35 8.99
C ASP A 149 13.83 -7.62 7.97
N ARG A 150 14.92 -6.87 8.08
CA ARG A 150 16.15 -7.05 7.34
C ARG A 150 17.07 -7.97 8.15
N CYS A 151 16.78 -9.26 8.10
CA CYS A 151 17.60 -10.31 8.72
C CYS A 151 17.91 -10.06 10.22
N GLY A 152 16.91 -9.63 11.00
CA GLY A 152 17.02 -9.34 12.43
C GLY A 152 16.98 -7.84 12.77
N LYS A 153 17.08 -6.97 11.76
CA LYS A 153 16.98 -5.51 11.93
C LYS A 153 15.63 -5.00 11.44
N GLU A 154 14.89 -4.33 12.30
CA GLU A 154 13.64 -3.67 11.91
C GLU A 154 13.91 -2.33 11.22
N VAL A 155 13.49 -2.21 9.97
CA VAL A 155 13.56 -0.97 9.19
C VAL A 155 12.15 -0.53 8.84
N ARG A 156 11.80 0.69 9.24
CA ARG A 156 10.49 1.27 8.94
C ARG A 156 10.53 2.03 7.62
N TYR A 157 9.51 1.86 6.81
CA TYR A 157 9.25 2.54 5.55
C TYR A 157 7.99 3.37 5.67
N VAL A 158 8.01 4.57 5.09
CA VAL A 158 6.84 5.44 4.91
C VAL A 158 6.41 5.36 3.46
N ILE A 159 5.12 5.13 3.24
CA ILE A 159 4.49 5.00 1.93
C ILE A 159 3.34 5.98 1.86
N ASP A 160 3.53 7.06 1.11
CA ASP A 160 2.48 8.04 0.84
C ASP A 160 1.81 7.74 -0.51
N PHE A 161 0.47 7.69 -0.53
CA PHE A 161 -0.32 7.40 -1.72
C PHE A 161 -0.93 8.69 -2.28
N TYR A 162 -0.66 8.97 -3.55
CA TYR A 162 -1.16 10.15 -4.25
C TYR A 162 -2.00 9.75 -5.45
N ASN A 163 -3.01 10.58 -5.75
CA ASN A 163 -3.76 10.49 -7.00
C ASN A 163 -2.78 10.78 -8.14
N GLY A 164 -2.59 9.83 -9.05
CA GLY A 164 -1.79 10.03 -10.24
C GLY A 164 -2.53 10.88 -11.27
N ALA A 165 -1.77 11.52 -12.16
CA ALA A 165 -2.35 12.25 -13.28
C ALA A 165 -3.02 11.26 -14.27
N PRO A 166 -4.19 11.57 -14.83
CA PRO A 166 -4.85 10.72 -15.81
C PRO A 166 -3.99 10.60 -17.08
N GLN A 167 -3.63 9.38 -17.50
CA GLN A 167 -2.87 9.12 -18.73
C GLN A 167 -3.78 9.06 -19.97
N GLY A 168 -4.57 10.11 -20.20
CA GLY A 168 -5.50 10.19 -21.34
C GLY A 168 -6.83 9.48 -21.12
N SER A 169 -7.71 9.54 -22.13
CA SER A 169 -9.07 9.01 -22.06
C SER A 169 -9.09 7.48 -22.10
N GLY A 170 -9.56 6.84 -21.03
CA GLY A 170 -9.73 5.39 -20.94
C GLY A 170 -8.54 4.64 -20.32
N ALA A 171 -7.48 5.33 -19.92
CA ALA A 171 -6.40 4.71 -19.16
C ALA A 171 -6.87 4.41 -17.72
N PRO A 172 -6.46 3.25 -17.14
CA PRO A 172 -6.76 2.95 -15.75
C PRO A 172 -6.20 4.02 -14.83
N VAL A 173 -6.91 4.30 -13.74
CA VAL A 173 -6.58 5.39 -12.84
C VAL A 173 -5.17 5.19 -12.27
N ALA A 174 -4.27 6.14 -12.54
CA ALA A 174 -2.90 6.07 -12.07
C ALA A 174 -2.85 6.41 -10.57
N MET A 175 -2.15 5.59 -9.79
CA MET A 175 -1.74 5.91 -8.43
C MET A 175 -0.24 6.12 -8.40
N PHE A 176 0.21 7.17 -7.71
CA PHE A 176 1.62 7.42 -7.47
C PHE A 176 1.97 7.06 -6.04
N LEU A 177 3.02 6.25 -5.86
CA LEU A 177 3.52 5.84 -4.56
C LEU A 177 4.85 6.54 -4.28
N ASP A 178 4.93 7.26 -3.17
CA ASP A 178 6.19 7.78 -2.64
C ASP A 178 6.63 6.90 -1.46
N VAL A 179 7.45 5.91 -1.77
CA VAL A 179 8.01 4.94 -0.83
C VAL A 179 9.42 5.35 -0.44
N ARG A 180 9.73 5.34 0.86
CA ARG A 180 11.05 5.71 1.39
C ARG A 180 11.29 5.19 2.81
N PRO A 181 12.55 4.91 3.21
CA PRO A 181 12.89 4.57 4.60
C PRO A 181 12.46 5.70 5.53
N ALA A 182 11.90 5.41 6.71
CA ALA A 182 11.58 6.42 7.72
C ALA A 182 12.88 7.04 8.28
N LEU A 183 12.87 8.32 8.64
CA LEU A 183 14.04 9.03 9.18
C LEU A 183 14.31 8.70 10.66
N ASP A 184 14.32 7.41 10.98
CA ASP A 184 14.52 6.90 12.34
C ASP A 184 16.01 6.65 12.66
N SER A 185 16.88 6.67 11.65
CA SER A 185 18.32 6.42 11.79
C SER A 185 19.14 7.25 10.79
N LEU A 186 20.44 7.39 11.06
CA LEU A 186 21.39 8.05 10.15
C LEU A 186 21.57 7.28 8.84
N GLU A 187 21.51 5.95 8.89
CA GLU A 187 21.53 5.10 7.70
C GLU A 187 20.34 5.40 6.80
N ALA A 188 19.13 5.53 7.35
CA ALA A 188 17.96 5.88 6.54
C ALA A 188 18.05 7.28 5.89
N VAL A 189 18.75 8.23 6.53
CA VAL A 189 19.07 9.53 5.91
C VAL A 189 20.03 9.32 4.74
N TRP A 190 21.09 8.53 4.94
CA TRP A 190 22.09 8.24 3.92
C TRP A 190 21.51 7.48 2.73
N ASP A 191 20.67 6.49 2.98
CA ASP A 191 19.97 5.71 1.94
C ASP A 191 19.14 6.64 1.07
N ARG A 192 18.35 7.52 1.70
CA ARG A 192 17.53 8.52 0.99
C ARG A 192 18.37 9.41 0.09
N LEU A 193 19.49 9.94 0.59
CA LEU A 193 20.39 10.76 -0.22
C LEU A 193 20.98 9.97 -1.40
N THR A 194 21.48 8.78 -1.12
CA THR A 194 22.13 7.91 -2.11
C THR A 194 21.18 7.51 -3.23
N LEU A 195 20.01 6.97 -2.89
CA LEU A 195 19.07 6.48 -3.90
C LEU A 195 18.40 7.63 -4.66
N GLN A 196 18.14 8.76 -3.99
CA GLN A 196 17.65 9.96 -4.67
C GLN A 196 18.66 10.45 -5.71
N MET A 197 19.96 10.48 -5.39
CA MET A 197 21.01 10.82 -6.35
C MET A 197 21.05 9.83 -7.52
N ILE A 198 21.01 8.52 -7.24
CA ILE A 198 20.99 7.48 -8.28
C ILE A 198 19.78 7.67 -9.21
N TRP A 199 18.59 7.91 -8.67
CA TRP A 199 17.37 8.10 -9.45
C TRP A 199 17.38 9.41 -10.25
N MET A 200 17.97 10.47 -9.72
CA MET A 200 18.18 11.72 -10.45
C MET A 200 19.10 11.49 -11.65
N CYS A 201 20.25 10.85 -11.44
CA CYS A 201 21.22 10.55 -12.49
C CYS A 201 20.69 9.57 -13.54
N SER A 202 19.88 8.58 -13.15
CA SER A 202 19.28 7.62 -14.09
C SER A 202 18.05 8.16 -14.83
N GLY A 203 17.54 9.33 -14.44
CA GLY A 203 16.33 9.91 -15.01
C GLY A 203 15.03 9.21 -14.57
N ARG A 204 15.07 8.30 -13.59
CA ARG A 204 13.89 7.57 -13.08
C ARG A 204 12.77 8.51 -12.61
N TRP A 205 13.12 9.70 -12.13
CA TRP A 205 12.16 10.74 -11.71
C TRP A 205 11.28 11.29 -12.83
N ARG A 206 11.59 11.01 -14.10
CA ARG A 206 10.82 11.46 -15.27
C ARG A 206 9.65 10.54 -15.65
N GLN A 207 9.49 9.39 -14.97
CA GLN A 207 8.47 8.38 -15.26
C GLN A 207 7.20 8.56 -14.42
#